data_AF-A0A7L6WN70-F1
#
_entry.id   AF-A0A7L6WN70-F1
#
_cell.length_a   1.000
_cell.length_b   1.000
_cell.length_c   1.000
_cell.angle_alpha   90.00
_cell.angle_beta   90.00
_cell.angle_gamma   90.00
#
_symmetry.space_group_name_H-M   'P 1'
#
loop_
_entity.id
_entity.type
_entity.pdbx_description
1 polymer ?
#
loop_
_entity_poly.entity_id
_entity_poly.type
_entity_poly.pdbx_seq_one_letter_code
_entity_poly.pdbx_strand_id
1 'polypeptide(L)'
;MIQNPSKFSLYFSRLTNIINKKVKIAFALLLFVALVMFLYNAYQRAYKPYLYDKNNYYYKAYNYSVKKIIPQRKVVKDIEIEVLHFGKDDFPDNLSTYKVGHYIDKGIDPRRLLLHITFTDKTKITLPFRQVTSTENFFDRYERYFDRKVFEVGPGFDEEWFSNAENYRQMIRRFPGLHDKTMDADFELYLRDFLFMIVPGDTLYQTGAVKDGVSEYHFQLKNPKSGKMQSYIIYGNEGDIPLWDWQAPFVTFDKDFANKERIQEFFDDYEIREYGNYWNGIYHIQFPHLNSFRGDRYNFYKMAFYSDEFTNFPLSLDLTGKSEDFKITITDSYLQEESRNAKNEIHYLKYSTSKTYDSSNKEAYMNDILNYHS
;
A
#
# COMPACT_ATOMS: atom_id res chain seq x y z
N MET A 1 -18.52 56.53 10.22
CA MET A 1 -17.58 57.13 11.21
C MET A 1 -16.20 56.52 10.98
N ILE A 2 -15.40 57.14 10.12
CA ILE A 2 -14.04 56.67 9.79
C ILE A 2 -13.11 57.36 10.78
N GLN A 3 -12.51 56.59 11.70
CA GLN A 3 -11.49 57.11 12.62
C GLN A 3 -10.29 57.59 11.80
N ASN A 4 -9.96 58.86 11.98
CA ASN A 4 -8.94 59.58 11.22
C ASN A 4 -7.53 59.05 11.58
N PRO A 5 -6.81 58.36 10.66
CA PRO A 5 -5.51 57.73 10.96
C PRO A 5 -4.42 58.76 11.31
N SER A 6 -4.61 60.02 10.92
CA SER A 6 -3.67 61.11 11.21
C SER A 6 -3.53 61.43 12.70
N LYS A 7 -4.63 61.38 13.49
CA LYS A 7 -4.60 61.70 14.93
C LYS A 7 -3.88 60.61 15.75
N PHE A 8 -4.01 59.35 15.35
CA PHE A 8 -3.28 58.24 15.96
C PHE A 8 -1.77 58.36 15.69
N SER A 9 -1.39 58.68 14.45
CA SER A 9 0.03 58.88 14.08
C SER A 9 0.68 60.05 14.84
N LEU A 10 -0.06 61.15 15.04
CA LEU A 10 0.43 62.32 15.78
C LEU A 10 0.56 62.05 17.29
N TYR A 11 -0.32 61.21 17.85
CA TYR A 11 -0.28 60.80 19.25
C TYR A 11 0.94 59.90 19.52
N PHE A 12 1.21 58.93 18.64
CA PHE A 12 2.44 58.11 18.71
C PHE A 12 3.72 58.91 18.45
N SER A 13 3.67 59.90 17.54
CA SER A 13 4.79 60.83 17.28
C SER A 13 5.14 61.71 18.49
N ARG A 14 4.13 62.24 19.21
CA ARG A 14 4.37 63.02 20.43
C ARG A 14 4.82 62.16 21.61
N LEU A 15 4.27 60.96 21.79
CA LEU A 15 4.74 60.01 22.82
C LEU A 15 6.20 59.60 22.59
N THR A 16 6.57 59.33 21.34
CA THR A 16 7.96 58.96 21.00
C THR A 16 8.93 60.12 21.22
N ASN A 17 8.54 61.38 21.08
CA ASN A 17 9.43 62.52 21.35
C ASN A 17 9.69 62.81 22.84
N ILE A 18 8.85 62.33 23.75
CA ILE A 18 8.99 62.52 25.22
C ILE A 18 9.92 61.45 25.82
N ILE A 19 10.07 60.30 25.17
CA ILE A 19 10.89 59.19 25.66
C ILE A 19 12.37 59.47 25.41
N ASN A 20 13.15 59.57 26.49
CA ASN A 20 14.60 59.76 26.47
C ASN A 20 15.29 58.75 25.53
N LYS A 21 16.24 59.21 24.71
CA LYS A 21 17.02 58.38 23.76
C LYS A 21 17.58 57.11 24.43
N LYS A 22 18.00 57.19 25.71
CA LYS A 22 18.47 56.04 26.48
C LYS A 22 17.38 54.97 26.72
N VAL A 23 16.14 55.40 26.97
CA VAL A 23 14.99 54.49 27.17
C VAL A 23 14.60 53.81 25.86
N LYS A 24 14.63 54.53 24.72
CA LYS A 24 14.40 53.92 23.40
C LYS A 24 15.44 52.84 23.07
N ILE A 25 16.71 53.10 23.37
CA ILE A 25 17.79 52.12 23.17
C ILE A 25 17.59 50.92 24.09
N ALA A 26 17.26 51.12 25.37
CA ALA A 26 16.98 50.03 26.29
C ALA A 26 15.79 49.17 25.84
N PHE A 27 14.72 49.79 25.33
CA PHE A 27 13.55 49.08 24.82
C PHE A 27 13.86 48.31 23.52
N ALA A 28 14.67 48.89 22.63
CA ALA A 28 15.13 48.20 21.43
C ALA A 28 16.01 46.99 21.77
N LEU A 29 16.90 47.10 22.77
CA LEU A 29 17.70 45.98 23.26
C LEU A 29 16.82 44.88 23.90
N LEU A 30 15.82 45.26 24.68
CA LEU A 30 14.86 44.30 25.24
C LEU A 30 14.05 43.58 24.17
N LEU A 31 13.58 44.29 23.14
CA LEU A 31 12.91 43.68 21.98
C LEU A 31 13.83 42.73 21.23
N PHE A 32 15.10 43.08 21.07
CA PHE A 32 16.10 42.21 20.43
C PHE A 32 16.34 40.94 21.26
N VAL A 33 16.49 41.06 22.58
CA VAL A 33 16.64 39.90 23.49
C VAL A 33 15.39 39.01 23.44
N ALA A 34 14.19 39.61 23.45
CA ALA A 34 12.94 38.87 23.33
C ALA A 34 12.83 38.14 21.99
N LEU A 35 13.22 38.79 20.88
CA LEU A 35 13.23 38.18 19.55
C LEU A 35 14.23 37.01 19.48
N VAL A 36 15.43 37.18 20.03
CA VAL A 36 16.44 36.10 20.09
C VAL A 36 15.93 34.91 20.92
N MET A 37 15.32 35.16 22.08
CA MET A 37 14.72 34.10 22.90
C MET A 37 13.54 33.41 22.18
N PHE A 38 12.72 34.17 21.47
CA PHE A 38 11.61 33.64 20.68
C PHE A 38 12.13 32.74 19.55
N LEU A 39 13.09 33.22 18.76
CA LEU A 39 13.72 32.45 17.68
C LEU A 39 14.43 31.21 18.21
N TYR A 40 15.13 31.31 19.34
CA TYR A 40 15.77 30.17 19.99
C TYR A 40 14.77 29.12 20.45
N ASN A 41 13.66 29.52 21.09
CA ASN A 41 12.61 28.58 21.48
C ASN A 41 11.91 27.96 20.27
N ALA A 42 11.65 28.74 19.22
CA ALA A 42 11.09 28.22 17.98
C ALA A 42 12.04 27.18 17.34
N TYR A 43 13.34 27.46 17.32
CA TYR A 43 14.38 26.54 16.86
C TYR A 43 14.42 25.26 17.70
N GLN A 44 14.44 25.36 19.03
CA GLN A 44 14.42 24.18 19.90
C GLN A 44 13.16 23.35 19.69
N ARG A 45 12.00 23.99 19.51
CA ARG A 45 10.75 23.28 19.22
C ARG A 45 10.80 22.54 17.89
N ALA A 46 11.41 23.14 16.86
CA ALA A 46 11.55 22.54 15.53
C ALA A 46 12.54 21.37 15.46
N TYR A 47 13.64 21.43 16.23
CA TYR A 47 14.70 20.41 16.20
C TYR A 47 14.67 19.41 17.37
N LYS A 48 13.96 19.74 18.46
CA LYS A 48 13.80 18.91 19.66
C LYS A 48 12.35 18.92 20.16
N PRO A 49 11.37 18.52 19.32
CA PRO A 49 9.95 18.54 19.69
C PRO A 49 9.64 17.68 20.92
N TYR A 50 10.39 16.60 21.15
CA TYR A 50 10.30 15.71 22.30
C TYR A 50 10.54 16.39 23.67
N LEU A 51 11.12 17.60 23.70
CA LEU A 51 11.24 18.39 24.94
C LEU A 51 9.92 19.08 25.32
N TYR A 52 9.03 19.29 24.35
CA TYR A 52 7.79 20.04 24.49
C TYR A 52 6.55 19.15 24.43
N ASP A 53 6.62 18.04 23.69
CA ASP A 53 5.58 17.02 23.63
C ASP A 53 6.06 15.72 24.28
N LYS A 54 5.34 15.32 25.33
CA LYS A 54 5.62 14.10 26.09
C LYS A 54 4.71 12.94 25.69
N ASN A 55 3.71 13.14 24.85
CA ASN A 55 2.73 12.11 24.48
C ASN A 55 3.23 11.23 23.34
N ASN A 56 4.20 11.70 22.55
CA ASN A 56 4.74 10.95 21.42
C ASN A 56 6.21 10.57 21.60
N TYR A 57 6.61 9.47 20.96
CA TYR A 57 8.01 9.21 20.62
C TYR A 57 8.34 9.88 19.29
N TYR A 58 9.56 10.43 19.17
CA TYR A 58 10.01 11.17 18.00
C TYR A 58 11.24 10.51 17.39
N TYR A 59 11.17 10.18 16.10
CA TYR A 59 12.30 9.66 15.33
C TYR A 59 12.60 10.58 14.16
N LYS A 60 13.85 11.05 14.08
CA LYS A 60 14.28 11.93 13.01
C LYS A 60 14.24 11.18 11.68
N ALA A 61 13.54 11.75 10.70
CA ALA A 61 13.57 11.32 9.32
C ALA A 61 14.75 11.99 8.59
N TYR A 62 15.48 11.19 7.85
CA TYR A 62 16.63 11.58 7.05
C TYR A 62 16.28 11.49 5.57
N ASN A 63 17.02 12.17 4.71
CA ASN A 63 16.88 12.08 3.26
C ASN A 63 15.43 12.23 2.78
N TYR A 64 14.72 13.19 3.38
CA TYR A 64 13.32 13.48 3.09
C TYR A 64 13.20 14.19 1.75
N SER A 65 12.31 13.71 0.89
CA SER A 65 12.00 14.29 -0.41
C SER A 65 10.53 14.08 -0.76
N VAL A 66 9.96 15.05 -1.46
CA VAL A 66 8.57 14.99 -1.94
C VAL A 66 8.58 15.12 -3.45
N LYS A 67 7.84 14.26 -4.14
CA LYS A 67 7.65 14.35 -5.59
C LYS A 67 6.20 14.04 -5.95
N LYS A 68 5.63 14.79 -6.90
CA LYS A 68 4.33 14.44 -7.48
C LYS A 68 4.46 13.17 -8.31
N ILE A 69 3.54 12.22 -8.13
CA ILE A 69 3.54 10.97 -8.89
C ILE A 69 2.55 11.03 -10.06
N ILE A 70 2.89 10.28 -11.10
CA ILE A 70 2.07 10.11 -12.29
C ILE A 70 1.51 8.68 -12.25
N PRO A 71 0.21 8.47 -12.52
CA PRO A 71 -0.36 7.14 -12.60
C PRO A 71 0.42 6.25 -13.56
N GLN A 72 0.86 5.10 -13.06
CA GLN A 72 1.52 4.10 -13.88
C GLN A 72 0.49 3.24 -14.61
N ARG A 73 0.88 2.75 -15.78
CA ARG A 73 0.12 1.80 -16.61
C ARG A 73 1.07 0.77 -17.19
N LYS A 74 0.67 -0.50 -17.20
CA LYS A 74 1.50 -1.59 -17.72
C LYS A 74 0.67 -2.55 -18.55
N VAL A 75 1.19 -2.90 -19.72
CA VAL A 75 0.55 -3.84 -20.65
C VAL A 75 0.98 -5.26 -20.31
N VAL A 76 0.00 -6.13 -20.06
CA VAL A 76 0.17 -7.54 -19.75
C VAL A 76 0.76 -8.27 -20.96
N LYS A 77 1.79 -9.08 -20.74
CA LYS A 77 2.43 -9.88 -21.79
C LYS A 77 2.21 -11.38 -21.56
N ASP A 78 2.57 -11.87 -20.39
CA ASP A 78 2.44 -13.27 -20.03
C ASP A 78 1.75 -13.38 -18.67
N ILE A 79 0.86 -14.37 -18.54
CA ILE A 79 0.07 -14.63 -17.34
C ILE A 79 0.31 -16.07 -16.90
N GLU A 80 0.65 -16.26 -15.64
CA GLU A 80 0.70 -17.56 -14.98
C GLU A 80 -0.09 -17.50 -13.67
N ILE A 81 -0.89 -18.52 -13.41
CA ILE A 81 -1.60 -18.70 -12.14
C ILE A 81 -1.04 -19.96 -11.49
N GLU A 82 -0.36 -19.82 -10.36
CA GLU A 82 0.12 -20.93 -9.56
C GLU A 82 -0.89 -21.23 -8.45
N VAL A 83 -1.42 -22.45 -8.40
CA VAL A 83 -2.31 -22.96 -7.36
C VAL A 83 -1.46 -23.79 -6.40
N LEU A 84 -1.44 -23.39 -5.12
CA LEU A 84 -0.73 -24.10 -4.07
C LEU A 84 -1.68 -25.05 -3.34
N HIS A 85 -1.36 -26.34 -3.38
CA HIS A 85 -2.10 -27.41 -2.71
C HIS A 85 -1.35 -27.85 -1.46
N PHE A 86 -2.07 -27.92 -0.33
CA PHE A 86 -1.52 -28.20 0.98
C PHE A 86 -2.22 -29.41 1.61
N GLY A 87 -1.44 -30.30 2.20
CA GLY A 87 -1.97 -31.50 2.87
C GLY A 87 -1.94 -32.73 1.97
N LYS A 88 -1.82 -33.90 2.59
CA LYS A 88 -1.56 -35.17 1.89
C LYS A 88 -2.71 -35.65 1.02
N ASP A 89 -3.95 -35.28 1.36
CA ASP A 89 -5.14 -35.77 0.67
C ASP A 89 -5.34 -35.12 -0.72
N ASP A 90 -4.67 -33.99 -0.98
CA ASP A 90 -4.69 -33.30 -2.27
C ASP A 90 -3.62 -33.84 -3.24
N PHE A 91 -2.69 -34.69 -2.79
CA PHE A 91 -1.58 -35.14 -3.63
C PHE A 91 -2.02 -36.14 -4.70
N PRO A 92 -1.61 -35.95 -5.97
CA PRO A 92 -1.76 -36.95 -7.00
C PRO A 92 -1.02 -38.24 -6.65
N ASP A 93 -1.62 -39.39 -7.01
CA ASP A 93 -1.02 -40.72 -6.78
C ASP A 93 0.36 -40.90 -7.44
N ASN A 94 0.65 -40.13 -8.49
CA ASN A 94 1.91 -40.20 -9.22
C ASN A 94 2.51 -38.81 -9.47
N LEU A 95 3.64 -38.55 -8.82
CA LEU A 95 4.42 -37.30 -8.94
C LEU A 95 5.66 -37.44 -9.85
N SER A 96 5.88 -38.59 -10.49
CA SER A 96 7.14 -38.87 -11.22
C SER A 96 7.43 -37.91 -12.37
N THR A 97 6.40 -37.28 -12.93
CA THR A 97 6.50 -36.30 -14.02
C THR A 97 6.57 -34.85 -13.54
N TYR A 98 6.45 -34.60 -12.23
CA TYR A 98 6.41 -33.26 -11.65
C TYR A 98 7.82 -32.70 -11.48
N LYS A 99 7.94 -31.39 -11.63
CA LYS A 99 9.19 -30.69 -11.34
C LYS A 99 9.34 -30.51 -9.84
N VAL A 100 10.48 -30.97 -9.30
CA VAL A 100 10.81 -30.84 -7.89
C VAL A 100 11.51 -29.51 -7.64
N GLY A 101 11.07 -28.77 -6.62
CA GLY A 101 11.63 -27.52 -6.15
C GLY A 101 11.44 -27.37 -4.65
N HIS A 102 11.71 -26.18 -4.12
CA HIS A 102 11.51 -25.88 -2.71
C HIS A 102 10.69 -24.59 -2.59
N TYR A 103 9.88 -24.50 -1.53
CA TYR A 103 9.09 -23.33 -1.18
C TYR A 103 9.26 -23.07 0.32
N ILE A 104 9.43 -21.82 0.71
CA ILE A 104 9.59 -21.42 2.11
C ILE A 104 8.42 -20.53 2.46
N ASP A 105 7.59 -20.98 3.38
CA ASP A 105 6.55 -20.14 3.96
C ASP A 105 7.13 -19.36 5.15
N LYS A 106 7.19 -18.05 5.00
CA LYS A 106 7.66 -17.11 6.03
C LYS A 106 6.57 -16.63 6.99
N GLY A 107 5.43 -17.33 7.06
CA GLY A 107 4.41 -17.09 8.09
C GLY A 107 3.23 -16.22 7.64
N ILE A 108 2.74 -16.46 6.42
CA ILE A 108 1.47 -15.90 5.97
C ILE A 108 0.57 -17.07 5.58
N ASP A 109 -0.61 -17.15 6.21
CA ASP A 109 -1.70 -18.12 5.92
C ASP A 109 -1.56 -18.72 4.50
N PRO A 110 -1.20 -20.01 4.36
CA PRO A 110 -0.69 -20.59 3.12
C PRO A 110 -1.60 -20.25 1.95
N ARG A 111 -1.16 -19.28 1.14
CA ARG A 111 -1.99 -18.68 0.11
C ARG A 111 -2.10 -19.66 -1.03
N ARG A 112 -3.30 -20.14 -1.25
CA ARG A 112 -3.56 -21.21 -2.22
C ARG A 112 -3.47 -20.78 -3.69
N LEU A 113 -3.27 -19.49 -3.97
CA LEU A 113 -3.19 -19.01 -5.35
C LEU A 113 -2.27 -17.80 -5.51
N LEU A 114 -1.41 -17.82 -6.54
CA LEU A 114 -0.53 -16.74 -6.94
C LEU A 114 -0.76 -16.40 -8.42
N LEU A 115 -0.98 -15.13 -8.74
CA LEU A 115 -1.04 -14.62 -10.11
C LEU A 115 0.29 -13.94 -10.43
N HIS A 116 1.05 -14.57 -11.30
CA HIS A 116 2.28 -14.02 -11.85
C HIS A 116 1.97 -13.34 -13.18
N ILE A 117 2.26 -12.05 -13.26
CA ILE A 117 2.13 -11.28 -14.50
C ILE A 117 3.51 -10.80 -14.90
N THR A 118 3.89 -11.09 -16.14
CA THR A 118 5.01 -10.41 -16.81
C THR A 118 4.45 -9.37 -17.75
N PHE A 119 4.97 -8.15 -17.67
CA PHE A 119 4.57 -7.04 -18.51
C PHE A 119 5.46 -6.93 -19.76
N THR A 120 5.02 -6.16 -20.75
CA THR A 120 5.77 -5.91 -21.98
C THR A 120 7.11 -5.20 -21.73
N ASP A 121 7.20 -4.40 -20.67
CA ASP A 121 8.44 -3.75 -20.20
C ASP A 121 9.40 -4.71 -19.44
N LYS A 122 9.06 -6.01 -19.39
CA LYS A 122 9.78 -7.10 -18.69
C LYS A 122 9.72 -7.04 -17.17
N THR A 123 9.05 -6.05 -16.57
CA THR A 123 8.78 -6.07 -15.13
C THR A 123 7.77 -7.16 -14.80
N LYS A 124 7.80 -7.63 -13.56
CA LYS A 124 6.97 -8.73 -13.08
C LYS A 124 6.27 -8.32 -11.79
N ILE A 125 5.06 -8.83 -11.59
CA ILE A 125 4.37 -8.78 -10.30
C ILE A 125 3.88 -10.17 -9.95
N THR A 126 3.91 -10.48 -8.66
CA THR A 126 3.24 -11.65 -8.09
C THR A 126 2.17 -11.15 -7.15
N LEU A 127 0.92 -11.45 -7.48
CA LEU A 127 -0.23 -11.11 -6.67
C LEU A 127 -0.72 -12.39 -5.99
N PRO A 128 -0.61 -12.49 -4.68
CA PRO A 128 -1.14 -13.61 -3.93
C PRO A 128 -2.62 -13.46 -3.53
N PHE A 129 -3.36 -14.57 -3.53
CA PHE A 129 -4.78 -14.67 -3.21
C PHE A 129 -5.07 -15.82 -2.25
N ARG A 130 -6.07 -15.61 -1.39
CA ARG A 130 -6.70 -16.69 -0.64
C ARG A 130 -7.77 -17.34 -1.53
N GLN A 131 -7.69 -18.66 -1.70
CA GLN A 131 -8.77 -19.40 -2.35
C GLN A 131 -9.97 -19.40 -1.40
N VAL A 132 -11.02 -18.68 -1.78
CA VAL A 132 -12.27 -18.74 -1.02
C VAL A 132 -13.07 -19.91 -1.56
N THR A 133 -12.94 -21.07 -0.92
CA THR A 133 -13.93 -22.14 -1.10
C THR A 133 -15.24 -21.68 -0.46
N SER A 134 -16.35 -21.83 -1.18
CA SER A 134 -17.71 -21.34 -0.85
C SER A 134 -18.31 -21.86 0.47
N THR A 135 -17.59 -22.71 1.22
CA THR A 135 -18.03 -23.34 2.46
C THR A 135 -17.52 -22.65 3.74
N GLU A 136 -16.62 -21.65 3.64
CA GLU A 136 -16.25 -20.84 4.81
C GLU A 136 -17.36 -19.83 5.12
N ASN A 137 -18.35 -20.27 5.91
CA ASN A 137 -19.35 -19.42 6.54
C ASN A 137 -18.65 -18.40 7.46
N PHE A 138 -18.30 -17.23 6.92
CA PHE A 138 -17.87 -16.08 7.71
C PHE A 138 -19.08 -15.36 8.32
N PHE A 139 -19.65 -15.97 9.35
CA PHE A 139 -20.48 -15.29 10.33
C PHE A 139 -19.76 -15.38 11.67
N ASP A 140 -18.97 -14.37 12.02
CA ASP A 140 -19.13 -13.67 13.30
C ASP A 140 -18.11 -12.54 13.53
N ARG A 141 -18.68 -11.43 14.03
CA ARG A 141 -18.06 -10.36 14.86
C ARG A 141 -17.20 -9.30 14.18
N TYR A 142 -17.82 -8.12 14.04
CA TYR A 142 -17.24 -6.79 14.33
C TYR A 142 -15.87 -6.39 13.73
N GLU A 143 -15.42 -7.01 12.64
CA GLU A 143 -14.30 -6.52 11.81
C GLU A 143 -14.67 -6.37 10.32
N ARG A 144 -15.84 -5.78 10.03
CA ARG A 144 -16.22 -5.42 8.64
C ARG A 144 -15.26 -4.44 7.93
N TYR A 145 -14.18 -4.02 8.59
CA TYR A 145 -13.17 -3.13 8.02
C TYR A 145 -12.02 -3.86 7.29
N PHE A 146 -11.90 -5.19 7.46
CA PHE A 146 -10.86 -6.00 6.81
C PHE A 146 -11.39 -7.28 6.15
N ASP A 147 -12.70 -7.56 6.25
CA ASP A 147 -13.25 -8.89 6.00
C ASP A 147 -14.09 -9.02 4.72
N ARG A 148 -13.68 -8.33 3.65
CA ARG A 148 -14.14 -8.65 2.29
C ARG A 148 -12.91 -8.90 1.43
N LYS A 149 -12.48 -10.16 1.45
CA LYS A 149 -11.77 -10.88 0.39
C LYS A 149 -10.83 -10.02 -0.46
N VAL A 150 -9.52 -10.22 -0.22
CA VAL A 150 -8.38 -10.09 -1.15
C VAL A 150 -7.37 -8.96 -0.82
N PHE A 151 -6.08 -9.31 -1.03
CA PHE A 151 -4.83 -8.53 -1.06
C PHE A 151 -4.06 -8.38 0.24
N GLU A 152 -2.83 -8.91 0.24
CA GLU A 152 -1.79 -8.44 1.16
C GLU A 152 -0.58 -7.86 0.42
N VAL A 153 -0.73 -7.56 -0.89
CA VAL A 153 0.28 -6.81 -1.66
C VAL A 153 -0.31 -5.47 -2.03
N GLY A 154 0.02 -4.45 -1.25
CA GLY A 154 -0.51 -3.10 -1.38
C GLY A 154 -2.04 -3.02 -1.37
N PRO A 155 -2.62 -1.88 -1.75
CA PRO A 155 -4.03 -1.78 -2.08
C PRO A 155 -4.25 -2.47 -3.43
N GLY A 156 -4.63 -3.75 -3.43
CA GLY A 156 -4.54 -4.56 -4.65
C GLY A 156 -5.40 -4.13 -5.84
N PHE A 157 -6.57 -4.73 -6.08
CA PHE A 157 -7.45 -4.33 -7.19
C PHE A 157 -8.55 -3.37 -6.75
N ASP A 158 -8.97 -2.51 -7.68
CA ASP A 158 -10.06 -1.56 -7.55
C ASP A 158 -11.40 -2.28 -7.38
N GLU A 159 -11.90 -2.33 -6.14
CA GLU A 159 -13.15 -3.01 -5.79
C GLU A 159 -14.32 -2.53 -6.65
N GLU A 160 -14.42 -1.23 -6.94
CA GLU A 160 -15.51 -0.68 -7.76
C GLU A 160 -15.47 -1.23 -9.19
N TRP A 161 -14.27 -1.37 -9.76
CA TRP A 161 -14.12 -1.94 -11.10
C TRP A 161 -14.42 -3.44 -11.12
N PHE A 162 -13.90 -4.19 -10.14
CA PHE A 162 -13.96 -5.66 -10.07
C PHE A 162 -15.22 -6.22 -9.39
N SER A 163 -16.16 -5.37 -8.97
CA SER A 163 -17.52 -5.74 -8.54
C SER A 163 -18.59 -5.31 -9.54
N ASN A 164 -18.19 -4.70 -10.66
CA ASN A 164 -19.12 -4.16 -11.66
C ASN A 164 -19.56 -5.23 -12.67
N ALA A 165 -20.87 -5.51 -12.70
CA ALA A 165 -21.44 -6.50 -13.60
C ALA A 165 -21.27 -6.17 -15.10
N GLU A 166 -21.25 -4.89 -15.48
CA GLU A 166 -21.05 -4.52 -16.89
C GLU A 166 -19.59 -4.75 -17.32
N ASN A 167 -18.62 -4.47 -16.44
CA ASN A 167 -17.21 -4.83 -16.69
C ASN A 167 -17.06 -6.35 -16.83
N TYR A 168 -17.71 -7.12 -15.96
CA TYR A 168 -17.73 -8.58 -16.03
C TYR A 168 -18.30 -9.09 -17.36
N ARG A 169 -19.44 -8.56 -17.81
CA ARG A 169 -20.05 -8.89 -19.11
C ARG A 169 -19.11 -8.62 -20.28
N GLN A 170 -18.37 -7.51 -20.25
CA GLN A 170 -17.38 -7.23 -21.28
C GLN A 170 -16.25 -8.27 -21.29
N MET A 171 -15.80 -8.74 -20.12
CA MET A 171 -14.81 -9.80 -20.04
C MET A 171 -15.34 -11.14 -20.57
N ILE A 172 -16.55 -11.54 -20.18
CA ILE A 172 -17.18 -12.80 -20.63
C ILE A 172 -17.33 -12.86 -22.15
N ARG A 173 -17.63 -11.74 -22.82
CA ARG A 173 -17.76 -11.70 -24.29
C ARG A 173 -16.50 -12.19 -25.02
N ARG A 174 -15.34 -12.22 -24.35
CA ARG A 174 -14.08 -12.77 -24.88
C ARG A 174 -14.01 -14.30 -24.77
N PHE A 175 -14.92 -14.94 -24.06
CA PHE A 175 -14.98 -16.38 -23.77
C PHE A 175 -16.34 -16.96 -24.19
N PRO A 176 -16.61 -17.10 -25.50
CA PRO A 176 -17.89 -17.59 -26.01
C PRO A 176 -18.15 -19.03 -25.54
N GLY A 177 -19.27 -19.27 -24.86
CA GLY A 177 -19.60 -20.57 -24.26
C GLY A 177 -19.56 -20.57 -22.73
N LEU A 178 -18.91 -19.58 -22.11
CA LEU A 178 -19.14 -19.29 -20.70
C LEU A 178 -20.53 -18.63 -20.57
N HIS A 179 -21.48 -19.30 -19.92
CA HIS A 179 -22.80 -18.72 -19.70
C HIS A 179 -22.70 -17.41 -18.92
N ASP A 180 -23.48 -16.41 -19.30
CA ASP A 180 -23.68 -15.22 -18.49
C ASP A 180 -24.40 -15.63 -17.20
N LYS A 181 -23.63 -15.99 -16.17
CA LYS A 181 -24.15 -16.35 -14.85
C LYS A 181 -24.84 -15.15 -14.17
N THR A 182 -24.79 -13.94 -14.76
CA THR A 182 -25.39 -12.72 -14.22
C THR A 182 -26.76 -12.39 -14.81
N MET A 183 -27.79 -13.20 -14.50
CA MET A 183 -29.19 -12.72 -14.52
C MET A 183 -30.11 -13.29 -13.43
N ASP A 184 -29.62 -14.08 -12.47
CA ASP A 184 -30.35 -14.32 -11.22
C ASP A 184 -29.81 -13.38 -10.13
N ALA A 185 -30.72 -12.73 -9.40
CA ALA A 185 -30.48 -11.53 -8.59
C ALA A 185 -29.49 -11.67 -7.41
N ASP A 186 -28.86 -12.84 -7.24
CA ASP A 186 -28.04 -13.21 -6.08
C ASP A 186 -26.60 -13.67 -6.45
N PHE A 187 -26.12 -13.48 -7.68
CA PHE A 187 -24.76 -13.90 -8.06
C PHE A 187 -23.69 -13.00 -7.43
N GLU A 188 -22.98 -13.50 -6.41
CA GLU A 188 -21.78 -12.86 -5.86
C GLU A 188 -20.63 -12.93 -6.88
N LEU A 189 -20.29 -11.81 -7.50
CA LEU A 189 -19.13 -11.67 -8.37
C LEU A 189 -17.85 -11.80 -7.54
N TYR A 190 -17.10 -12.88 -7.72
CA TYR A 190 -15.80 -13.04 -7.08
C TYR A 190 -14.72 -12.42 -7.95
N LEU A 191 -13.85 -11.63 -7.33
CA LEU A 191 -12.67 -11.06 -7.97
C LEU A 191 -11.86 -12.11 -8.75
N ARG A 192 -11.75 -13.34 -8.22
CA ARG A 192 -11.10 -14.47 -8.89
C ARG A 192 -11.58 -14.62 -10.33
N ASP A 193 -12.90 -14.55 -10.55
CA ASP A 193 -13.51 -14.80 -11.85
C ASP A 193 -13.04 -13.79 -12.89
N PHE A 194 -12.86 -12.52 -12.49
CA PHE A 194 -12.28 -11.50 -13.35
C PHE A 194 -10.81 -11.78 -13.66
N LEU A 195 -10.01 -12.12 -12.64
CA LEU A 195 -8.55 -12.27 -12.81
C LEU A 195 -8.18 -13.42 -13.73
N PHE A 196 -8.95 -14.50 -13.68
CA PHE A 196 -8.79 -15.65 -14.57
C PHE A 196 -9.23 -15.36 -16.02
N MET A 197 -9.86 -14.21 -16.27
CA MET A 197 -10.27 -13.77 -17.59
C MET A 197 -9.40 -12.62 -18.14
N ILE A 198 -8.31 -12.25 -17.47
CA ILE A 198 -7.33 -11.30 -18.03
C ILE A 198 -6.63 -11.94 -19.23
N VAL A 199 -6.40 -11.14 -20.26
CA VAL A 199 -5.80 -11.59 -21.53
C VAL A 199 -4.51 -10.81 -21.80
N PRO A 200 -3.46 -11.43 -22.38
CA PRO A 200 -2.32 -10.68 -22.91
C PRO A 200 -2.74 -9.51 -23.80
N GLY A 201 -2.05 -8.38 -23.64
CA GLY A 201 -2.41 -7.11 -24.26
C GLY A 201 -3.36 -6.25 -23.44
N ASP A 202 -4.05 -6.79 -22.42
CA ASP A 202 -4.79 -5.96 -21.46
C ASP A 202 -3.83 -5.03 -20.70
N THR A 203 -4.34 -3.89 -20.24
CA THR A 203 -3.52 -2.89 -19.54
C THR A 203 -3.99 -2.76 -18.10
N LEU A 204 -3.09 -3.03 -17.15
CA LEU A 204 -3.30 -2.68 -15.74
C LEU A 204 -2.90 -1.23 -15.51
N TYR A 205 -3.71 -0.48 -14.75
CA TYR A 205 -3.40 0.90 -14.42
C TYR A 205 -3.74 1.24 -12.97
N GLN A 206 -2.96 2.15 -12.38
CA GLN A 206 -3.25 2.71 -11.06
C GLN A 206 -4.45 3.67 -11.14
N THR A 207 -5.41 3.50 -10.24
CA THR A 207 -6.67 4.25 -10.25
C THR A 207 -6.86 5.15 -9.02
N GLY A 208 -8.05 5.72 -8.90
CA GLY A 208 -8.46 6.53 -7.75
C GLY A 208 -7.56 7.75 -7.57
N ALA A 209 -7.15 7.98 -6.33
CA ALA A 209 -6.50 9.22 -5.94
C ALA A 209 -5.18 9.53 -6.68
N VAL A 210 -4.48 8.54 -7.26
CA VAL A 210 -3.30 8.82 -8.09
C VAL A 210 -3.66 9.67 -9.30
N LYS A 211 -4.84 9.42 -9.91
CA LYS A 211 -5.34 10.20 -11.05
C LYS A 211 -5.68 11.64 -10.64
N ASP A 212 -6.07 11.83 -9.38
CA ASP A 212 -6.46 13.13 -8.83
C ASP A 212 -5.27 13.98 -8.33
N GLY A 213 -4.04 13.43 -8.41
CA GLY A 213 -2.80 14.14 -8.11
C GLY A 213 -2.27 13.90 -6.70
N VAL A 214 -1.60 12.76 -6.52
CA VAL A 214 -0.92 12.38 -5.27
C VAL A 214 0.58 12.71 -5.36
N SER A 215 1.18 12.92 -4.20
CA SER A 215 2.62 13.04 -3.98
C SER A 215 3.16 11.85 -3.19
N GLU A 216 4.35 11.43 -3.59
CA GLU A 216 5.18 10.47 -2.87
C GLU A 216 6.13 11.23 -1.95
N TYR A 217 6.13 10.82 -0.68
CA TYR A 217 7.01 11.31 0.35
C TYR A 217 7.99 10.18 0.69
N HIS A 218 9.24 10.34 0.28
CA HIS A 218 10.32 9.41 0.60
C HIS A 218 11.12 9.93 1.78
N PHE A 219 11.48 9.04 2.71
CA PHE A 219 12.34 9.36 3.84
C PHE A 219 13.03 8.11 4.38
N GLN A 220 14.02 8.31 5.23
CA GLN A 220 14.74 7.24 5.90
C GLN A 220 14.67 7.37 7.42
N LEU A 221 14.54 6.24 8.10
CA LEU A 221 14.67 6.17 9.55
C LEU A 221 15.87 5.34 9.94
N LYS A 222 16.52 5.75 11.03
CA LYS A 222 17.62 5.02 11.64
C LYS A 222 17.09 4.14 12.76
N ASN A 223 17.28 2.82 12.66
CA ASN A 223 16.89 1.92 13.73
C ASN A 223 17.65 2.26 15.03
N PRO A 224 16.95 2.44 16.16
CA PRO A 224 17.58 2.86 17.42
C PRO A 224 18.55 1.84 18.01
N LYS A 225 18.32 0.54 17.77
CA LYS A 225 19.10 -0.58 18.31
C LYS A 225 20.27 -0.96 17.41
N SER A 226 20.03 -1.12 16.11
CA SER A 226 21.05 -1.57 15.15
C SER A 226 21.83 -0.43 14.49
N GLY A 227 21.27 0.78 14.47
CA GLY A 227 21.83 1.93 13.75
C GLY A 227 21.71 1.85 12.22
N LYS A 228 21.12 0.79 11.67
CA LYS A 228 20.90 0.63 10.22
C LYS A 228 19.82 1.59 9.72
N MET A 229 20.03 2.14 8.53
CA MET A 229 19.08 3.01 7.83
C MET A 229 18.08 2.17 7.02
N GLN A 230 16.80 2.55 7.07
CA GLN A 230 15.72 1.96 6.27
C GLN A 230 14.96 3.07 5.54
N SER A 231 14.70 2.86 4.25
CA SER A 231 13.86 3.76 3.44
C SER A 231 12.39 3.40 3.58
N TYR A 232 11.55 4.42 3.59
CA TYR A 232 10.11 4.34 3.59
C TYR A 232 9.53 5.34 2.61
N ILE A 233 8.38 4.96 2.07
CA ILE A 233 7.55 5.77 1.18
C ILE A 233 6.15 5.84 1.78
N ILE A 234 5.59 7.03 1.79
CA ILE A 234 4.19 7.27 2.10
C ILE A 234 3.59 8.15 1.00
N TYR A 235 2.29 8.04 0.81
CA TYR A 235 1.58 8.80 -0.21
C TYR A 235 0.66 9.82 0.46
N GLY A 236 0.41 10.94 -0.20
CA GLY A 236 -0.50 11.98 0.29
C GLY A 236 -0.71 13.06 -0.75
N ASN A 237 -1.70 13.92 -0.57
CA ASN A 237 -1.79 15.11 -1.42
C ASN A 237 -0.65 16.07 -1.11
N GLU A 238 -0.24 16.83 -2.13
CA GLU A 238 0.61 18.02 -1.96
C GLU A 238 -0.18 19.04 -1.11
N GLY A 239 -0.18 18.87 0.21
CA GLY A 239 -0.47 19.98 1.10
C GLY A 239 0.67 20.97 0.90
N ASP A 240 0.35 22.22 0.56
CA ASP A 240 1.31 23.32 0.61
C ASP A 240 2.05 23.22 1.94
N ILE A 241 3.31 22.75 1.93
CA ILE A 241 4.12 22.72 3.15
C ILE A 241 4.16 24.17 3.61
N PRO A 242 3.53 24.51 4.75
CA PRO A 242 3.48 25.90 5.17
C PRO A 242 4.93 26.37 5.30
N LEU A 243 5.25 27.57 4.81
CA LEU A 243 6.58 28.21 4.96
C LEU A 243 7.10 28.20 6.42
N TRP A 244 6.22 27.96 7.39
CA TRP A 244 6.46 27.91 8.83
C TRP A 244 6.63 26.48 9.40
N ASP A 245 6.64 25.45 8.57
CA ASP A 245 6.74 24.03 8.95
C ASP A 245 8.16 23.48 8.76
N TRP A 246 9.16 24.28 9.10
CA TRP A 246 10.61 24.00 9.14
C TRP A 246 11.01 23.01 10.24
N GLN A 247 10.06 22.26 10.81
CA GLN A 247 10.38 21.15 11.70
C GLN A 247 11.17 20.14 10.88
N ALA A 248 12.30 19.66 11.40
CA ALA A 248 12.95 18.51 10.78
C ALA A 248 11.89 17.40 10.68
N PRO A 249 11.75 16.68 9.56
CA PRO A 249 10.68 15.71 9.42
C PRO A 249 10.88 14.65 10.49
N PHE A 250 10.02 14.60 11.50
CA PHE A 250 10.02 13.58 12.54
C PHE A 250 8.87 12.64 12.26
N VAL A 251 9.12 11.33 12.34
CA VAL A 251 8.07 10.33 12.46
C VAL A 251 7.74 10.17 13.93
N THR A 252 6.45 10.24 14.24
CA THR A 252 5.95 10.20 15.62
C THR A 252 5.11 8.97 15.88
N PHE A 253 5.30 8.38 17.06
CA PHE A 253 4.53 7.24 17.55
C PHE A 253 3.83 7.65 18.84
N ASP A 254 2.51 7.53 18.88
CA ASP A 254 1.71 7.79 20.07
C ASP A 254 2.04 6.78 21.18
N LYS A 255 2.41 7.28 22.36
CA LYS A 255 2.79 6.46 23.51
C LYS A 255 1.61 5.69 24.10
N ASP A 256 0.38 6.17 23.92
CA ASP A 256 -0.81 5.53 24.46
C ASP A 256 -1.16 4.24 23.68
N PHE A 257 -0.63 4.09 22.45
CA PHE A 257 -0.95 2.98 21.55
C PHE A 257 0.25 2.14 21.12
N ALA A 258 1.47 2.70 21.14
CA ALA A 258 2.68 2.00 20.73
C ALA A 258 3.67 1.85 21.90
N ASN A 259 3.82 0.62 22.40
CA ASN A 259 4.89 0.30 23.35
C ASN A 259 6.25 0.23 22.64
N LYS A 260 7.35 0.24 23.40
CA LYS A 260 8.71 0.25 22.83
C LYS A 260 9.05 -1.02 22.05
N GLU A 261 8.50 -2.17 22.44
CA GLU A 261 8.73 -3.46 21.78
C GLU A 261 8.13 -3.45 20.37
N ARG A 262 6.91 -2.97 20.23
CA ARG A 262 6.21 -2.87 18.94
C ARG A 262 6.83 -1.82 18.01
N ILE A 263 7.28 -0.70 18.56
CA ILE A 263 8.08 0.28 17.80
C ILE A 263 9.37 -0.40 17.31
N GLN A 264 9.98 -1.23 18.15
CA GLN A 264 11.18 -1.95 17.78
C GLN A 264 10.89 -3.00 16.69
N GLU A 265 9.73 -3.67 16.70
CA GLU A 265 9.28 -4.55 15.60
C GLU A 265 9.19 -3.80 14.27
N PHE A 266 8.61 -2.59 14.24
CA PHE A 266 8.59 -1.75 13.03
C PHE A 266 10.00 -1.46 12.50
N PHE A 267 10.95 -1.20 13.41
CA PHE A 267 12.34 -0.94 13.04
C PHE A 267 13.12 -2.20 12.68
N ASP A 268 12.70 -3.37 13.18
CA ASP A 268 13.34 -4.67 12.95
C ASP A 268 12.72 -5.40 11.73
N ASP A 269 11.54 -4.98 11.24
CA ASP A 269 10.91 -5.46 9.99
C ASP A 269 11.66 -4.92 8.75
N TYR A 270 12.89 -5.41 8.59
CA TYR A 270 13.80 -5.07 7.51
C TYR A 270 13.64 -5.94 6.28
N GLU A 271 13.11 -7.14 6.46
CA GLU A 271 12.97 -8.06 5.34
C GLU A 271 11.76 -7.62 4.56
N ILE A 272 11.99 -7.22 3.31
CA ILE A 272 10.93 -7.14 2.31
C ILE A 272 10.25 -8.51 2.39
N ARG A 273 9.01 -8.51 2.89
CA ARG A 273 8.20 -9.71 2.96
C ARG A 273 8.16 -10.28 1.54
N GLU A 274 8.21 -11.60 1.41
CA GLU A 274 8.08 -12.22 0.08
C GLU A 274 6.79 -11.73 -0.62
N TYR A 275 5.77 -11.44 0.20
CA TYR A 275 4.53 -10.80 -0.21
C TYR A 275 4.20 -9.63 0.72
N GLY A 276 4.04 -8.43 0.15
CA GLY A 276 3.65 -7.21 0.85
C GLY A 276 4.81 -6.25 1.02
N ASN A 277 4.79 -5.16 0.24
CA ASN A 277 5.79 -4.11 0.25
C ASN A 277 5.51 -2.99 1.28
N TYR A 278 4.78 -3.30 2.36
CA TYR A 278 4.39 -2.29 3.34
C TYR A 278 4.30 -2.83 4.77
N TRP A 279 4.49 -1.92 5.73
CA TRP A 279 4.19 -2.16 7.12
C TRP A 279 2.69 -1.96 7.38
N ASN A 280 1.99 -3.03 7.76
CA ASN A 280 0.55 -3.04 8.05
C ASN A 280 0.21 -2.77 9.53
N GLY A 281 0.97 -1.91 10.21
CA GLY A 281 0.64 -1.52 11.58
C GLY A 281 -0.47 -0.46 11.58
N ILE A 282 -1.74 -0.87 11.77
CA ILE A 282 -2.94 0.00 11.86
C ILE A 282 -2.95 0.82 13.17
N TYR A 283 -1.83 1.43 13.56
CA TYR A 283 -1.73 2.22 14.77
C TYR A 283 -1.09 3.57 14.47
N HIS A 284 -1.35 4.53 15.35
CA HIS A 284 -1.15 5.98 15.25
C HIS A 284 0.31 6.43 15.01
N ILE A 285 0.95 5.91 13.96
CA ILE A 285 2.17 6.44 13.37
C ILE A 285 1.74 7.69 12.61
N GLN A 286 2.09 8.84 13.16
CA GLN A 286 1.92 10.10 12.46
C GLN A 286 3.22 10.38 11.73
N PHE A 287 3.12 10.39 10.40
CA PHE A 287 4.23 10.81 9.55
C PHE A 287 4.23 12.32 9.42
N PRO A 288 5.42 12.94 9.26
CA PRO A 288 5.52 14.39 9.17
C PRO A 288 4.68 14.92 8.01
N HIS A 289 3.87 15.94 8.29
CA HIS A 289 3.01 16.67 7.33
C HIS A 289 1.82 15.90 6.73
N LEU A 290 1.44 14.74 7.26
CA LEU A 290 0.23 14.02 6.87
C LEU A 290 -0.93 14.30 7.82
N ASN A 291 -1.57 15.47 7.67
CA ASN A 291 -2.82 15.78 8.37
C ASN A 291 -3.87 16.49 7.50
N SER A 292 -3.71 16.54 6.17
CA SER A 292 -4.66 17.25 5.29
C SER A 292 -5.34 16.39 4.21
N PHE A 293 -5.56 15.11 4.45
CA PHE A 293 -6.55 14.36 3.67
C PHE A 293 -7.80 14.08 4.51
N ARG A 294 -8.86 14.86 4.26
CA ARG A 294 -10.27 14.55 4.62
C ARG A 294 -10.89 13.58 3.59
N GLY A 295 -10.15 12.51 3.29
CA GLY A 295 -10.50 11.53 2.26
C GLY A 295 -10.59 10.16 2.89
N ASP A 296 -11.48 10.02 3.87
CA ASP A 296 -11.69 8.91 4.79
C ASP A 296 -12.01 7.56 4.10
N ARG A 297 -12.03 7.54 2.75
CA ARG A 297 -12.43 6.40 1.93
C ARG A 297 -11.28 5.48 1.52
N TYR A 298 -10.02 5.93 1.56
CA TYR A 298 -8.88 5.14 1.10
C TYR A 298 -7.85 4.89 2.21
N ASN A 299 -7.83 3.66 2.76
CA ASN A 299 -7.02 3.31 3.92
C ASN A 299 -5.50 3.18 3.64
N PHE A 300 -5.06 3.12 2.38
CA PHE A 300 -3.63 2.96 2.04
C PHE A 300 -2.76 4.18 2.37
N TYR A 301 -3.35 5.37 2.57
CA TYR A 301 -2.62 6.56 3.03
C TYR A 301 -2.03 6.44 4.43
N LYS A 302 -2.42 5.41 5.17
CA LYS A 302 -1.91 5.11 6.52
C LYS A 302 -0.77 4.09 6.49
N MET A 303 -0.42 3.56 5.32
CA MET A 303 0.63 2.54 5.15
C MET A 303 1.99 3.19 4.88
N ALA A 304 3.04 2.59 5.43
CA ALA A 304 4.42 2.90 5.05
C ALA A 304 4.97 1.79 4.16
N PHE A 305 5.34 2.15 2.94
CA PHE A 305 5.86 1.25 1.92
C PHE A 305 7.38 1.21 1.96
N TYR A 306 7.98 0.08 1.64
CA TYR A 306 9.45 -0.07 1.63
C TYR A 306 10.07 0.38 0.30
N SER A 307 9.28 0.41 -0.78
CA SER A 307 9.68 0.81 -2.13
C SER A 307 8.50 1.32 -2.97
N ASP A 308 8.75 1.89 -4.14
CA ASP A 308 7.76 2.51 -5.03
C ASP A 308 7.12 1.53 -6.03
N GLU A 309 6.60 0.40 -5.52
CA GLU A 309 6.00 -0.63 -6.35
C GLU A 309 4.71 -0.17 -7.06
N PHE A 310 4.51 -0.71 -8.26
CA PHE A 310 3.30 -0.49 -9.07
C PHE A 310 2.01 -0.85 -8.31
N THR A 311 2.09 -1.88 -7.46
CA THR A 311 1.00 -2.43 -6.64
C THR A 311 0.72 -1.63 -5.37
N ASN A 312 1.43 -0.53 -5.11
CA ASN A 312 1.16 0.35 -3.97
C ASN A 312 -0.14 1.17 -4.12
N PHE A 313 -0.81 1.09 -5.27
CA PHE A 313 -2.11 1.72 -5.53
C PHE A 313 -3.12 0.73 -6.12
N PRO A 314 -4.43 0.91 -5.88
CA PRO A 314 -5.45 0.08 -6.47
C PRO A 314 -5.29 0.02 -7.99
N LEU A 315 -5.33 -1.19 -8.53
CA LEU A 315 -5.22 -1.46 -9.95
C LEU A 315 -6.60 -1.70 -10.55
N SER A 316 -6.88 -1.06 -11.69
CA SER A 316 -8.00 -1.42 -12.55
C SER A 316 -7.48 -1.92 -13.91
N LEU A 317 -8.39 -2.38 -14.76
CA LEU A 317 -8.07 -3.02 -16.03
C LEU A 317 -8.70 -2.27 -17.21
N ASP A 318 -7.90 -2.01 -18.24
CA ASP A 318 -8.39 -1.64 -19.56
C ASP A 318 -8.33 -2.89 -20.47
N LEU A 319 -9.50 -3.29 -20.97
CA LEU A 319 -9.71 -4.47 -21.83
C LEU A 319 -9.19 -4.24 -23.26
N THR A 320 -7.89 -4.01 -23.36
CA THR A 320 -7.15 -3.66 -24.58
C THR A 320 -6.58 -4.87 -25.31
N GLY A 321 -6.47 -6.00 -24.61
CA GLY A 321 -6.05 -7.27 -25.17
C GLY A 321 -7.14 -7.89 -26.03
N LYS A 322 -6.73 -8.56 -27.10
CA LYS A 322 -7.67 -9.19 -28.02
C LYS A 322 -7.89 -10.65 -27.63
N SER A 323 -9.11 -11.13 -27.86
CA SER A 323 -9.51 -12.50 -27.47
C SER A 323 -8.64 -13.59 -28.13
N GLU A 324 -8.17 -13.32 -29.35
CA GLU A 324 -7.27 -14.18 -30.13
C GLU A 324 -5.84 -14.25 -29.57
N ASP A 325 -5.44 -13.30 -28.73
CA ASP A 325 -4.13 -13.29 -28.06
C ASP A 325 -4.20 -14.04 -26.70
N PHE A 326 -5.32 -14.72 -26.42
CA PHE A 326 -5.48 -15.51 -25.21
C PHE A 326 -4.34 -16.51 -25.04
N LYS A 327 -3.65 -16.37 -23.91
CA LYS A 327 -2.63 -17.29 -23.44
C LYS A 327 -2.47 -17.14 -21.93
N ILE A 328 -2.60 -18.26 -21.21
CA ILE A 328 -2.42 -18.32 -19.76
C ILE A 328 -1.81 -19.66 -19.38
N THR A 329 -0.92 -19.66 -18.39
CA THR A 329 -0.38 -20.91 -17.83
C THR A 329 -0.95 -21.15 -16.46
N ILE A 330 -1.48 -22.34 -16.22
CA ILE A 330 -1.87 -22.78 -14.88
C ILE A 330 -0.79 -23.71 -14.37
N THR A 331 -0.28 -23.46 -13.18
CA THR A 331 0.72 -24.28 -12.50
C THR A 331 0.10 -24.83 -11.22
N ASP A 332 -0.02 -26.14 -11.11
CA ASP A 332 -0.43 -26.81 -9.88
C ASP A 332 0.83 -27.21 -9.10
N SER A 333 0.93 -26.75 -7.86
CA SER A 333 2.08 -26.91 -6.99
C SER A 333 1.67 -27.57 -5.67
N TYR A 334 2.11 -28.80 -5.46
CA TYR A 334 1.84 -29.59 -4.27
C TYR A 334 2.98 -29.45 -3.27
N LEU A 335 2.66 -29.02 -2.05
CA LEU A 335 3.63 -28.67 -1.02
C LEU A 335 3.65 -29.69 0.11
N GLN A 336 4.79 -30.37 0.27
CA GLN A 336 5.04 -31.33 1.32
C GLN A 336 5.97 -30.73 2.37
N GLU A 337 5.50 -30.54 3.61
CA GLU A 337 6.33 -29.99 4.69
C GLU A 337 7.54 -30.91 4.94
N GLU A 338 8.73 -30.36 4.79
CA GLU A 338 10.01 -31.03 5.08
C GLU A 338 10.51 -30.71 6.48
N SER A 339 10.46 -29.44 6.86
CA SER A 339 10.94 -28.98 8.16
C SER A 339 10.32 -27.65 8.55
N ARG A 340 10.43 -27.33 9.85
CA ARG A 340 9.99 -26.06 10.42
C ARG A 340 11.06 -25.55 11.37
N ASN A 341 11.36 -24.26 11.29
CA ASN A 341 12.35 -23.66 12.18
C ASN A 341 11.70 -23.01 13.42
N ALA A 342 12.54 -22.56 14.36
CA ALA A 342 12.09 -21.97 15.62
C ALA A 342 11.35 -20.62 15.47
N LYS A 343 11.34 -20.02 14.27
CA LYS A 343 10.59 -18.82 13.92
C LYS A 343 9.26 -19.14 13.21
N ASN A 344 8.83 -20.41 13.22
CA ASN A 344 7.68 -20.91 12.47
C ASN A 344 7.79 -20.75 10.94
N GLU A 345 8.99 -20.55 10.39
CA GLU A 345 9.17 -20.64 8.94
C GLU A 345 9.12 -22.12 8.54
N ILE A 346 8.27 -22.43 7.57
CA ILE A 346 8.03 -23.81 7.11
C ILE A 346 8.70 -23.99 5.76
N HIS A 347 9.53 -25.01 5.65
CA HIS A 347 10.19 -25.40 4.41
C HIS A 347 9.41 -26.56 3.80
N TYR A 348 9.02 -26.38 2.54
CA TYR A 348 8.26 -27.35 1.76
C TYR A 348 9.08 -27.85 0.58
N LEU A 349 9.01 -29.16 0.35
CA LEU A 349 9.31 -29.74 -0.94
C LEU A 349 8.13 -29.46 -1.87
N LYS A 350 8.41 -28.86 -3.03
CA LYS A 350 7.39 -28.44 -4.00
C LYS A 350 7.42 -29.35 -5.23
N TYR A 351 6.28 -29.91 -5.58
CA TYR A 351 6.08 -30.66 -6.82
C TYR A 351 5.16 -29.88 -7.74
N SER A 352 5.66 -29.42 -8.88
CA SER A 352 4.90 -28.57 -9.79
C SER A 352 4.67 -29.21 -11.16
N THR A 353 3.45 -29.07 -11.67
CA THR A 353 3.10 -29.34 -13.07
C THR A 353 2.43 -28.11 -13.67
N SER A 354 2.56 -27.89 -14.97
CA SER A 354 1.99 -26.72 -15.62
C SER A 354 1.31 -27.09 -16.93
N LYS A 355 0.18 -26.43 -17.21
CA LYS A 355 -0.54 -26.52 -18.48
C LYS A 355 -0.76 -25.12 -19.03
N THR A 356 -0.31 -24.89 -20.25
CA THR A 356 -0.57 -23.64 -20.97
C THR A 356 -1.81 -23.79 -21.82
N TYR A 357 -2.73 -22.84 -21.64
CA TYR A 357 -3.89 -22.65 -22.49
C TYR A 357 -3.66 -21.46 -23.41
N ASP A 358 -4.11 -21.57 -24.65
CA ASP A 358 -4.08 -20.52 -25.64
C ASP A 358 -5.35 -20.54 -26.50
N SER A 359 -5.42 -19.69 -27.51
CA SER A 359 -6.57 -19.59 -28.40
C SER A 359 -6.97 -20.92 -29.07
N SER A 360 -6.06 -21.88 -29.23
CA SER A 360 -6.36 -23.19 -29.84
C SER A 360 -7.08 -24.16 -28.90
N ASN A 361 -6.93 -24.01 -27.58
CA ASN A 361 -7.49 -24.89 -26.55
C ASN A 361 -8.29 -24.13 -25.49
N LYS A 362 -8.76 -22.92 -25.83
CA LYS A 362 -9.53 -22.03 -24.96
C LYS A 362 -10.81 -22.67 -24.41
N GLU A 363 -11.44 -23.57 -25.16
CA GLU A 363 -12.60 -24.33 -24.68
C GLU A 363 -12.25 -25.26 -23.51
N ALA A 364 -11.10 -25.93 -23.56
CA ALA A 364 -10.60 -26.72 -22.45
C ALA A 364 -10.32 -25.83 -21.24
N TYR A 365 -9.78 -24.62 -21.42
CA TYR A 365 -9.60 -23.67 -20.31
C TYR A 365 -10.93 -23.30 -19.64
N MET A 366 -11.96 -23.02 -20.44
CA MET A 366 -13.28 -22.70 -19.90
C MET A 366 -13.84 -23.85 -19.08
N ASN A 367 -13.70 -25.09 -19.55
CA ASN A 367 -14.21 -26.28 -18.86
C ASN A 367 -13.38 -26.66 -17.62
N ASP A 368 -12.06 -26.68 -17.76
CA ASP A 368 -11.13 -27.13 -16.72
C ASP A 368 -11.03 -26.11 -15.57
N ILE A 369 -11.08 -24.81 -15.88
CA ILE A 369 -10.72 -23.75 -14.94
C ILE A 369 -11.88 -22.82 -14.60
N LEU A 370 -12.60 -22.29 -15.60
CA LEU A 370 -13.63 -21.28 -15.37
C LEU A 370 -14.98 -21.89 -14.95
N ASN A 371 -15.30 -23.10 -15.42
CA ASN A 371 -16.56 -23.81 -15.11
C ASN A 371 -16.48 -24.68 -13.84
N TYR A 372 -15.35 -24.69 -13.12
CA TYR A 372 -15.08 -25.57 -11.98
C TYR A 372 -15.99 -25.33 -10.73
N HIS A 373 -16.91 -24.36 -10.79
CA HIS A 373 -17.96 -24.14 -9.79
C HIS A 373 -19.36 -24.15 -10.41
N SER A 374 -19.62 -25.17 -11.24
CA SER A 374 -20.98 -25.51 -11.69
C SER A 374 -21.65 -26.41 -10.66
#